data_AF-A0A1Y4L980-F1
#
_entry.id   AF-A0A1Y4L980-F1
#
_cell.length_a   1.000
_cell.length_b   1.000
_cell.length_c   1.000
_cell.angle_alpha   90.00
_cell.angle_beta   90.00
_cell.angle_gamma   90.00
#
_symmetry.space_group_name_H-M   'P 1'
#
loop_
_entity.id
_entity.type
_entity.pdbx_description
1 polymer ?
#
loop_
_entity_poly.entity_id
_entity_poly.type
_entity_poly.pdbx_seq_one_letter_code
_entity_poly.pdbx_strand_id
1 'polypeptide(L)'
;MKVFWDEETLTYHTIKERKRLQMLSKKEAAQYKKMAETDKSIKVMELDEQDFLYLDFGEQPKPTEEELAADFRKLLQTEMETEETALPEDIAMLKESKEDGMDGVDPRRKDTWDLSGTLIECIERYARFLTDEEMNEILLGMESGLSEKQVKNYFCLPVKKMEQYRRMYVANME
;
A
#
# COMPACT_ATOMS: atom_id res chain seq x y z
N MET A 1 28.83 -4.26 16.24
CA MET A 1 30.21 -4.05 15.71
C MET A 1 30.60 -5.34 15.01
N LYS A 2 30.98 -5.31 13.72
CA LYS A 2 31.41 -6.52 12.99
C LYS A 2 32.93 -6.53 12.84
N VAL A 3 33.56 -7.67 13.09
CA VAL A 3 35.01 -7.88 12.95
C VAL A 3 35.22 -8.96 11.90
N PHE A 4 36.10 -8.69 10.94
CA PHE A 4 36.44 -9.60 9.86
C PHE A 4 37.94 -9.87 9.88
N TRP A 5 38.29 -11.11 9.59
CA TRP A 5 39.66 -11.55 9.47
C TRP A 5 40.05 -11.55 8.00
N ASP A 6 41.18 -10.92 7.67
CA ASP A 6 41.79 -10.97 6.35
C ASP A 6 42.97 -11.96 6.38
N GLU A 7 42.84 -13.07 5.64
CA GLU A 7 43.87 -14.10 5.53
C GLU A 7 45.08 -13.67 4.68
N GLU A 8 44.91 -12.75 3.71
CA GLU A 8 46.00 -12.29 2.83
C GLU A 8 46.94 -11.34 3.59
N THR A 9 46.39 -10.52 4.49
CA THR A 9 47.17 -9.54 5.27
C THR A 9 47.43 -9.98 6.70
N LEU A 10 46.78 -11.06 7.17
CA LEU A 10 46.81 -11.54 8.56
C LEU A 10 46.39 -10.45 9.57
N THR A 11 45.38 -9.65 9.22
CA THR A 11 44.90 -8.55 10.07
C THR A 11 43.39 -8.60 10.32
N TYR A 12 42.97 -8.10 11.48
CA TYR A 12 41.56 -7.94 11.84
C TYR A 12 41.05 -6.57 11.44
N HIS A 13 40.01 -6.53 10.61
CA HIS A 13 39.31 -5.32 10.23
C HIS A 13 38.01 -5.20 11.02
N THR A 14 37.80 -4.05 11.66
CA THR A 14 36.59 -3.81 12.48
C THR A 14 35.70 -2.76 11.83
N ILE A 15 34.50 -3.16 11.39
CA ILE A 15 33.43 -2.24 11.02
C ILE A 15 32.74 -1.76 12.29
N LYS A 16 33.06 -0.52 12.68
CA LYS A 16 32.39 0.17 13.79
C LYS A 16 31.01 0.65 13.32
N GLU A 17 29.95 0.30 14.03
CA GLU A 17 28.55 0.73 13.78
C GLU A 17 28.29 2.23 13.98
N ARG A 18 29.33 3.08 14.04
CA ARG A 18 29.13 4.51 14.22
C ARG A 18 28.72 5.17 12.91
N LYS A 19 27.53 5.78 12.94
CA LYS A 19 26.79 6.55 11.93
C LYS A 19 27.56 7.72 11.27
N ARG A 20 28.76 7.51 10.73
CA ARG A 20 29.50 8.55 9.99
C ARG A 20 30.18 7.96 8.76
N LEU A 21 30.15 8.73 7.67
CA LEU A 21 30.93 8.47 6.45
C LEU A 21 32.40 8.22 6.81
N GLN A 22 32.97 7.12 6.33
CA GLN A 22 34.37 6.77 6.52
C GLN A 22 35.10 6.87 5.19
N MET A 23 36.21 7.61 5.18
CA MET A 23 37.10 7.66 4.02
C MET A 23 38.00 6.42 4.04
N LEU A 24 37.88 5.58 3.02
CA LEU A 24 38.65 4.35 2.88
C LEU A 24 39.92 4.56 2.06
N SER A 25 41.00 3.86 2.40
CA SER A 25 42.18 3.77 1.55
C SER A 25 41.92 2.91 0.32
N LYS A 26 42.75 3.04 -0.72
CA LYS A 26 42.65 2.22 -1.95
C LYS A 26 42.70 0.71 -1.68
N LYS A 27 43.47 0.29 -0.66
CA LYS A 27 43.59 -1.12 -0.26
C LYS A 27 42.31 -1.62 0.40
N GLU A 28 41.76 -0.84 1.33
CA GLU A 28 40.51 -1.18 2.02
C GLU A 28 39.33 -1.21 1.05
N ALA A 29 39.24 -0.25 0.12
CA ALA A 29 38.19 -0.23 -0.90
C ALA A 29 38.21 -1.51 -1.77
N ALA A 30 39.39 -2.00 -2.15
CA ALA A 30 39.52 -3.24 -2.92
C ALA A 30 39.07 -4.47 -2.12
N GLN A 31 39.37 -4.52 -0.83
CA GLN A 31 38.91 -5.59 0.06
C GLN A 31 37.37 -5.59 0.19
N TYR A 32 36.75 -4.43 0.39
CA TYR A 32 35.28 -4.34 0.44
C TYR A 32 34.60 -4.72 -0.88
N LYS A 33 35.23 -4.44 -2.03
CA LYS A 33 34.75 -4.92 -3.33
C LYS A 33 34.75 -6.45 -3.41
N LYS A 34 35.85 -7.11 -3.00
CA LYS A 34 35.90 -8.58 -2.89
C LYS A 34 34.85 -9.12 -1.92
N MET A 35 34.65 -8.45 -0.79
CA MET A 35 33.69 -8.88 0.23
C MET A 35 32.24 -8.74 -0.24
N ALA A 36 31.90 -7.72 -1.03
CA ALA A 36 30.56 -7.54 -1.59
C ALA A 36 30.13 -8.69 -2.51
N GLU A 37 31.07 -9.40 -3.13
CA GLU A 37 30.78 -10.61 -3.91
C GLU A 37 30.32 -11.78 -3.02
N THR A 38 30.75 -11.81 -1.76
CA THR A 38 30.47 -12.91 -0.81
C THR A 38 29.37 -12.57 0.20
N ASP A 39 29.37 -11.35 0.74
CA ASP A 39 28.45 -10.86 1.77
C ASP A 39 27.39 -9.92 1.17
N LYS A 40 26.14 -10.42 1.10
CA LYS A 40 24.97 -9.68 0.58
C LYS A 40 24.63 -8.42 1.38
N SER A 41 25.17 -8.24 2.59
CA SER A 41 24.96 -7.03 3.40
C SER A 41 25.82 -5.84 2.96
N ILE A 42 26.78 -6.05 2.06
CA ILE A 42 27.68 -5.01 1.55
C ILE A 42 27.29 -4.68 0.11
N LYS A 43 26.81 -3.45 -0.13
CA LYS A 43 26.48 -2.95 -1.46
C LYS A 43 27.55 -1.98 -1.93
N VAL A 44 28.12 -2.23 -3.11
CA VAL A 44 29.08 -1.34 -3.77
C VAL A 44 28.36 -0.62 -4.91
N MET A 45 28.49 0.71 -4.96
CA MET A 45 27.95 1.55 -6.03
C MET A 45 29.03 2.53 -6.48
N GLU A 46 29.09 2.78 -7.78
CA GLU A 46 29.89 3.87 -8.35
C GLU A 46 28.96 5.06 -8.57
N LEU A 47 29.32 6.23 -8.04
CA LEU A 47 28.51 7.45 -8.07
C LEU A 47 29.34 8.56 -8.71
N ASP A 48 28.70 9.36 -9.54
CA ASP A 48 29.29 10.62 -10.02
C ASP A 48 29.00 11.78 -9.05
N GLU A 49 29.48 12.99 -9.36
CA GLU A 49 29.32 14.17 -8.48
C GLU A 49 27.85 14.58 -8.31
N GLN A 50 27.06 14.46 -9.36
CA GLN A 50 25.65 14.85 -9.36
C GLN A 50 24.82 13.83 -8.59
N ASP A 51 25.05 12.54 -8.85
CA ASP A 51 24.42 11.42 -8.15
C ASP A 51 24.75 11.43 -6.67
N PHE A 52 26.00 11.74 -6.30
CA PHE A 52 26.39 11.87 -4.89
C PHE A 52 25.67 13.03 -4.20
N LEU A 53 25.50 14.17 -4.89
CA LEU A 53 24.85 15.36 -4.33
C LEU A 53 23.35 15.14 -4.08
N TYR A 54 22.69 14.38 -4.96
CA TYR A 54 21.26 14.06 -4.86
C TYR A 54 20.99 12.70 -4.21
N LEU A 55 22.00 12.06 -3.62
CA LEU A 55 21.83 10.79 -2.91
C LEU A 55 21.11 11.02 -1.58
N ASP A 56 19.83 10.65 -1.53
CA ASP A 56 19.07 10.67 -0.28
C ASP A 56 19.23 9.34 0.47
N PHE A 57 19.99 9.36 1.57
CA PHE A 57 20.16 8.21 2.47
C PHE A 57 18.90 7.88 3.29
N GLY A 58 17.89 8.74 3.26
CA GLY A 58 16.58 8.56 3.89
C GLY A 58 15.53 7.95 2.96
N GLU A 59 15.75 7.92 1.65
CA GLU A 59 14.86 7.22 0.73
C GLU A 59 15.02 5.70 0.91
N GLN A 60 13.90 5.00 1.12
CA GLN A 60 13.92 3.55 1.05
C GLN A 60 14.29 3.15 -0.38
N PRO A 61 15.25 2.23 -0.58
CA PRO A 61 15.65 1.82 -1.91
C PRO A 61 14.40 1.34 -2.64
N LYS A 62 14.13 1.92 -3.81
CA LYS A 62 13.02 1.49 -4.66
C LYS A 62 13.26 0.00 -4.99
N PRO A 63 12.31 -0.90 -4.68
CA PRO A 63 12.44 -2.31 -4.98
C PRO A 63 12.80 -2.48 -6.46
N THR A 64 13.71 -3.40 -6.75
CA THR A 64 13.98 -3.76 -8.15
C THR A 64 12.73 -4.34 -8.80
N GLU A 65 12.60 -4.25 -10.12
CA GLU A 65 11.43 -4.77 -10.84
C GLU A 65 11.20 -6.27 -10.56
N GLU A 66 12.28 -7.03 -10.37
CA GLU A 66 12.24 -8.44 -9.99
C GLU A 66 11.71 -8.67 -8.58
N GLU A 67 12.16 -7.86 -7.60
CA GLU A 67 11.66 -7.90 -6.21
C GLU A 67 10.17 -7.52 -6.18
N LEU A 68 9.78 -6.48 -6.93
CA LEU A 68 8.40 -6.04 -7.03
C LEU A 68 7.50 -7.11 -7.67
N ALA A 69 7.97 -7.77 -8.73
CA ALA A 69 7.25 -8.87 -9.38
C ALA A 69 7.16 -10.11 -8.49
N ALA A 70 8.15 -10.38 -7.64
CA ALA A 70 8.07 -11.44 -6.64
C ALA A 70 7.03 -11.12 -5.57
N ASP A 71 6.98 -9.88 -5.09
CA ASP A 71 5.99 -9.44 -4.11
C ASP A 71 4.57 -9.48 -4.68
N PHE A 72 4.35 -9.04 -5.93
CA PHE A 72 3.05 -9.17 -6.61
C PHE A 72 2.61 -10.63 -6.75
N ARG A 73 3.52 -11.53 -7.14
CA ARG A 73 3.21 -12.98 -7.24
C ARG A 73 2.82 -13.55 -5.88
N LYS A 74 3.55 -13.16 -4.83
CA LYS A 74 3.26 -13.59 -3.46
C LYS A 74 1.92 -13.06 -2.97
N LEU A 75 1.57 -11.81 -3.31
CA LEU A 75 0.29 -11.20 -2.98
C LEU A 75 -0.86 -11.95 -3.66
N LEU A 76 -0.75 -12.19 -4.97
CA LEU A 76 -1.73 -12.97 -5.74
C LEU A 76 -1.91 -14.38 -5.20
N GLN A 77 -0.81 -15.06 -4.85
CA GLN A 77 -0.86 -16.40 -4.28
C GLN A 77 -1.52 -16.40 -2.89
N THR A 78 -1.22 -15.40 -2.06
CA THR A 78 -1.86 -15.24 -0.75
C THR A 78 -3.35 -14.95 -0.92
N GLU A 79 -3.74 -14.08 -1.86
CA GLU A 79 -5.14 -13.80 -2.18
C GLU A 79 -5.86 -15.07 -2.64
N MET A 80 -5.29 -15.85 -3.57
CA MET A 80 -5.84 -17.13 -4.02
C MET A 80 -5.97 -18.15 -2.87
N GLU A 81 -4.95 -18.26 -2.01
CA GLU A 81 -4.98 -19.16 -0.84
C GLU A 81 -6.00 -18.69 0.21
N THR A 82 -6.19 -17.38 0.39
CA THR A 82 -7.24 -16.83 1.25
C THR A 82 -8.63 -16.93 0.65
N GLU A 83 -8.80 -16.84 -0.68
CA GLU A 83 -10.08 -17.06 -1.34
C GLU A 83 -10.49 -18.55 -1.31
N GLU A 84 -9.53 -19.48 -1.44
CA GLU A 84 -9.80 -20.92 -1.31
C GLU A 84 -10.10 -21.37 0.12
N THR A 85 -9.65 -20.63 1.14
CA THR A 85 -9.89 -20.97 2.56
C THR A 85 -10.89 -20.07 3.28
N ALA A 86 -11.31 -18.95 2.68
CA ALA A 86 -12.27 -18.00 3.24
C ALA A 86 -13.53 -17.82 2.37
N LEU A 87 -13.93 -18.86 1.64
CA LEU A 87 -15.33 -19.03 1.27
C LEU A 87 -15.99 -19.83 2.38
N PRO A 88 -16.66 -19.19 3.36
CA PRO A 88 -17.43 -19.93 4.34
C PRO A 88 -18.50 -20.81 3.64
N GLU A 89 -18.88 -21.90 4.29
CA GLU A 89 -19.73 -22.98 3.74
C GLU A 89 -21.06 -22.46 3.14
N ASP A 90 -21.50 -21.30 3.63
CA ASP A 90 -22.63 -20.51 3.15
C ASP A 90 -22.44 -19.88 1.76
N ILE A 91 -21.21 -19.53 1.34
CA ILE A 91 -20.92 -19.03 -0.02
C ILE A 91 -20.83 -20.16 -1.06
N ALA A 92 -20.39 -21.35 -0.66
CA ALA A 92 -20.41 -22.54 -1.53
C ALA A 92 -21.86 -22.93 -1.90
N MET A 93 -22.79 -22.87 -0.94
CA MET A 93 -24.23 -23.05 -1.21
C MET A 93 -24.81 -21.97 -2.15
N LEU A 94 -24.30 -20.72 -2.09
CA LEU A 94 -24.75 -19.62 -2.95
C LEU A 94 -24.37 -19.79 -4.45
N LYS A 95 -23.33 -20.56 -4.77
CA LYS A 95 -22.97 -20.88 -6.16
C LYS A 95 -23.89 -21.96 -6.76
N GLU A 96 -24.39 -22.88 -5.94
CA GLU A 96 -25.40 -23.87 -6.34
C GLU A 96 -26.81 -23.26 -6.43
N SER A 97 -27.09 -22.20 -5.67
CA SER A 97 -28.36 -21.44 -5.74
C SER A 97 -28.47 -20.47 -6.92
N LYS A 98 -27.48 -20.41 -7.84
CA LYS A 98 -27.57 -19.63 -9.10
C LYS A 98 -28.31 -20.34 -10.22
N GLU A 99 -29.06 -21.39 -9.90
CA GLU A 99 -30.09 -21.97 -10.75
C GLU A 99 -31.44 -21.93 -10.04
N ASP A 100 -31.90 -20.75 -9.61
CA ASP A 100 -33.34 -20.46 -9.57
C ASP A 100 -33.54 -18.95 -9.48
N GLY A 101 -34.10 -18.39 -10.55
CA GLY A 101 -34.40 -16.97 -10.62
C GLY A 101 -35.58 -16.59 -9.72
N MET A 102 -35.42 -15.55 -8.90
CA MET A 102 -36.44 -14.50 -8.68
C MET A 102 -35.92 -13.41 -7.73
N ASP A 103 -35.87 -12.18 -8.25
CA ASP A 103 -36.19 -10.87 -7.66
C ASP A 103 -36.09 -10.65 -6.12
N GLY A 104 -35.21 -9.72 -5.71
CA GLY A 104 -35.19 -9.17 -4.35
C GLY A 104 -33.82 -8.63 -3.91
N VAL A 105 -33.40 -7.45 -4.38
CA VAL A 105 -32.22 -6.76 -3.85
C VAL A 105 -32.56 -6.27 -2.43
N ASP A 106 -31.93 -6.84 -1.39
CA ASP A 106 -32.07 -6.38 -0.01
C ASP A 106 -31.49 -4.96 0.13
N PRO A 107 -32.31 -3.92 0.43
CA PRO A 107 -31.86 -2.54 0.54
C PRO A 107 -30.84 -2.31 1.66
N ARG A 108 -30.65 -3.26 2.58
CA ARG A 108 -29.62 -3.17 3.64
C ARG A 108 -28.20 -3.46 3.11
N ARG A 109 -28.11 -4.08 1.94
CA ARG A 109 -26.85 -4.41 1.27
C ARG A 109 -26.34 -3.22 0.47
N LYS A 110 -25.57 -2.35 1.13
CA LYS A 110 -25.03 -1.10 0.54
C LYS A 110 -24.13 -1.35 -0.68
N ASP A 111 -23.56 -2.55 -0.79
CA ASP A 111 -22.82 -3.07 -1.94
C ASP A 111 -23.65 -3.18 -3.22
N THR A 112 -24.98 -3.22 -3.09
CA THR A 112 -25.93 -3.36 -4.21
C THR A 112 -26.67 -2.07 -4.56
N TRP A 113 -26.31 -0.95 -3.94
CA TRP A 113 -27.01 0.32 -4.15
C TRP A 113 -26.70 0.93 -5.52
N ASP A 114 -27.75 1.38 -6.19
CA ASP A 114 -27.65 2.12 -7.43
C ASP A 114 -27.44 3.61 -7.14
N LEU A 115 -26.25 4.12 -7.47
CA LEU A 115 -25.88 5.54 -7.33
C LEU A 115 -26.03 6.33 -8.64
N SER A 116 -26.81 5.81 -9.61
CA SER A 116 -27.17 6.55 -10.82
C SER A 116 -28.04 7.78 -10.50
N GLY A 117 -27.97 8.80 -11.37
CA GLY A 117 -28.70 10.06 -11.22
C GLY A 117 -27.90 11.14 -10.49
N THR A 118 -28.58 12.09 -9.85
CA THR A 118 -27.96 13.12 -9.01
C THR A 118 -27.64 12.60 -7.61
N LEU A 119 -26.78 13.28 -6.86
CA LEU A 119 -26.52 12.93 -5.46
C LEU A 119 -27.79 13.04 -4.60
N ILE A 120 -28.62 14.07 -4.85
CA ILE A 120 -29.87 14.29 -4.11
C ILE A 120 -30.84 13.11 -4.33
N GLU A 121 -31.01 12.66 -5.57
CA GLU A 121 -31.83 11.48 -5.88
C GLU A 121 -31.34 10.22 -5.17
N CYS A 122 -30.01 10.05 -5.02
CA CYS A 122 -29.44 8.94 -4.27
C CYS A 122 -29.74 9.04 -2.77
N ILE A 123 -29.62 10.25 -2.19
CA ILE A 123 -29.94 10.51 -0.79
C ILE A 123 -31.42 10.22 -0.53
N GLU A 124 -32.33 10.72 -1.36
CA GLU A 124 -33.76 10.48 -1.21
C GLU A 124 -34.11 8.97 -1.29
N ARG A 125 -33.48 8.25 -2.21
CA ARG A 125 -33.68 6.80 -2.40
C ARG A 125 -33.25 6.00 -1.16
N TYR A 126 -32.15 6.40 -0.52
CA TYR A 126 -31.52 5.64 0.57
C TYR A 126 -31.60 6.29 1.95
N ALA A 127 -32.31 7.41 2.11
CA ALA A 127 -32.39 8.19 3.36
C ALA A 127 -32.79 7.34 4.57
N ARG A 128 -33.66 6.35 4.39
CA ARG A 128 -34.14 5.46 5.46
C ARG A 128 -33.11 4.43 5.94
N PHE A 129 -32.03 4.25 5.18
CA PHE A 129 -30.98 3.26 5.44
C PHE A 129 -29.62 3.90 5.72
N LEU A 130 -29.53 5.22 5.60
CA LEU A 130 -28.39 6.01 6.05
C LEU A 130 -28.55 6.28 7.55
N THR A 131 -27.49 6.03 8.30
CA THR A 131 -27.39 6.48 9.69
C THR A 131 -27.10 7.98 9.74
N ASP A 132 -27.35 8.62 10.89
CA ASP A 132 -27.07 10.04 11.09
C ASP A 132 -25.59 10.37 10.85
N GLU A 133 -24.68 9.47 11.25
CA GLU A 133 -23.24 9.64 11.04
C GLU A 133 -22.87 9.60 9.55
N GLU A 134 -23.44 8.68 8.79
CA GLU A 134 -23.19 8.55 7.34
C GLU A 134 -23.77 9.74 6.58
N MET A 135 -24.97 10.17 6.95
CA MET A 135 -25.59 11.38 6.40
C MET A 135 -24.74 12.61 6.68
N ASN A 136 -24.21 12.74 7.90
CA ASN A 136 -23.34 13.85 8.27
C ASN A 136 -22.07 13.89 7.42
N GLU A 137 -21.42 12.76 7.16
CA GLU A 137 -20.23 12.72 6.28
C GLU A 137 -20.57 13.11 4.83
N ILE A 138 -21.73 12.70 4.31
CA ILE A 138 -22.21 13.11 2.97
C ILE A 138 -22.42 14.64 2.93
N LEU A 139 -23.10 15.20 3.93
CA LEU A 139 -23.36 16.64 4.02
C LEU A 139 -22.07 17.45 4.17
N LEU A 140 -21.17 17.03 5.07
CA LEU A 140 -19.85 17.66 5.23
C LEU A 140 -19.05 17.64 3.93
N GLY A 141 -19.15 16.57 3.14
CA GLY A 141 -18.56 16.52 1.80
C GLY A 141 -19.09 17.60 0.88
N MET A 142 -20.42 17.79 0.85
CA MET A 142 -21.06 18.82 0.04
C MET A 142 -20.71 20.24 0.53
N GLU A 143 -20.75 20.48 1.83
CA GLU A 143 -20.40 21.78 2.45
C GLU A 143 -18.93 22.15 2.20
N SER A 144 -18.04 21.15 2.14
CA SER A 144 -16.62 21.34 1.80
C SER A 144 -16.38 21.57 0.30
N GLY A 145 -17.43 21.58 -0.54
CA GLY A 145 -17.31 21.82 -1.98
C GLY A 145 -16.92 20.60 -2.80
N LEU A 146 -17.03 19.38 -2.26
CA LEU A 146 -16.76 18.16 -3.05
C LEU A 146 -17.80 18.00 -4.16
N SER A 147 -17.35 17.57 -5.33
CA SER A 147 -18.26 17.24 -6.43
C SER A 147 -19.13 16.03 -6.09
N GLU A 148 -20.33 15.95 -6.69
CA GLU A 148 -21.23 14.80 -6.51
C GLU A 148 -20.53 13.47 -6.78
N LYS A 149 -19.65 13.42 -7.78
CA LYS A 149 -18.89 12.22 -8.12
C LYS A 149 -17.94 11.81 -6.98
N GLN A 150 -17.29 12.76 -6.33
CA GLN A 150 -16.40 12.48 -5.19
C GLN A 150 -17.19 11.97 -3.98
N VAL A 151 -18.35 12.57 -3.70
CA VAL A 151 -19.23 12.13 -2.61
C VAL A 151 -19.77 10.71 -2.87
N LYS A 152 -20.17 10.42 -4.11
CA LYS A 152 -20.64 9.08 -4.52
C LYS A 152 -19.59 7.99 -4.35
N ASN A 153 -18.29 8.30 -4.46
CA ASN A 153 -17.23 7.30 -4.30
C ASN A 153 -17.15 6.70 -2.89
N TYR A 154 -17.64 7.40 -1.87
CA TYR A 154 -17.64 6.89 -0.49
C TYR A 154 -19.04 6.72 0.11
N PHE A 155 -20.11 6.97 -0.66
CA PHE A 155 -21.50 6.97 -0.19
C PHE A 155 -21.96 5.67 0.48
N CYS A 156 -21.46 4.52 0.02
CA CYS A 156 -21.81 3.20 0.55
C CYS A 156 -20.76 2.61 1.51
N LEU A 157 -19.69 3.37 1.82
CA LEU A 157 -18.60 2.88 2.68
C LEU A 157 -18.93 3.06 4.16
N PRO A 158 -18.28 2.31 5.07
CA PRO A 158 -18.40 2.54 6.50
C PRO A 158 -17.94 3.96 6.88
N VAL A 159 -18.58 4.58 7.89
CA VAL A 159 -18.33 5.96 8.36
C VAL A 159 -16.84 6.32 8.44
N LYS A 160 -16.03 5.48 9.07
CA LYS A 160 -14.57 5.71 9.21
C LYS A 160 -13.85 5.85 7.88
N LYS A 161 -14.30 5.13 6.85
CA LYS A 161 -13.77 5.25 5.48
C LYS A 161 -14.32 6.51 4.80
N MET A 162 -15.59 6.85 5.00
CA MET A 162 -16.16 8.11 4.48
C MET A 162 -15.36 9.32 4.95
N GLU A 163 -15.05 9.40 6.24
CA GLU A 163 -14.22 10.47 6.84
C GLU A 163 -12.84 10.54 6.16
N GLN A 164 -12.18 9.40 5.99
CA GLN A 164 -10.86 9.31 5.34
C GLN A 164 -10.90 9.84 3.90
N TYR A 165 -11.89 9.41 3.11
CA TYR A 165 -12.06 9.85 1.72
C TYR A 165 -12.38 11.34 1.63
N ARG A 166 -13.28 11.85 2.48
CA ARG A 166 -13.59 13.28 2.54
C ARG A 166 -12.34 14.10 2.84
N ARG A 167 -11.58 13.74 3.88
CA ARG A 167 -10.32 14.43 4.24
C ARG A 167 -9.29 14.39 3.12
N MET A 168 -9.15 13.24 2.46
CA MET A 168 -8.27 13.10 1.29
C MET A 168 -8.68 14.04 0.16
N TYR A 169 -9.97 14.09 -0.20
CA TYR A 169 -10.43 14.95 -1.27
C TYR A 169 -10.30 16.43 -0.93
N VAL A 170 -10.60 16.84 0.30
CA VAL A 170 -10.44 18.22 0.76
C VAL A 170 -8.97 18.64 0.76
N ALA A 171 -8.08 17.79 1.26
CA ALA A 171 -6.63 18.07 1.26
C ALA A 171 -6.04 18.21 -0.16
N ASN A 172 -6.66 17.54 -1.15
CA ASN A 172 -6.24 17.63 -2.56
C ASN A 172 -6.86 18.83 -3.30
N MET A 173 -7.69 19.65 -2.63
CA MET A 173 -8.24 20.90 -3.17
C MET A 173 -7.46 22.15 -2.72
N GLU A 174 -6.59 22.03 -1.72
CA GLU A 174 -5.65 23.06 -1.26
C GLU A 174 -4.37 23.08 -2.09
#